data_AF-A0A7C6WPU1-F1
#
_entry.id   AF-A0A7C6WPU1-F1
#
_cell.length_a   1.000
_cell.length_b   1.000
_cell.length_c   1.000
_cell.angle_alpha   90.00
_cell.angle_beta   90.00
_cell.angle_gamma   90.00
#
_symmetry.space_group_name_H-M   'P 1'
#
loop_
_entity.id
_entity.type
_entity.pdbx_description
1 polymer ?
#
loop_
_entity_poly.entity_id
_entity_poly.type
_entity_poly.pdbx_seq_one_letter_code
_entity_poly.pdbx_strand_id
1 'polypeptide(L)' 'MKRILTIQDISCVGKCSLTVALPIISALGVETAILPTAVLSTHTMFKNFTFHDLTDEIVPIANHWKSENIDFDCIYTG' A
#
# COMPACT_ATOMS: atom_id res chain seq x y z
N MET A 1 18.58 6.89 -3.17
CA MET A 1 17.32 7.64 -2.98
C MET A 1 16.60 6.99 -1.81
N LYS A 2 15.96 7.75 -0.92
CA LYS A 2 15.24 7.13 0.21
C LYS A 2 13.98 6.43 -0.30
N ARG A 3 13.67 5.26 0.22
CA ARG A 3 12.46 4.47 -0.11
C ARG A 3 11.66 4.16 1.15
N ILE A 4 10.36 4.44 1.10
CA ILE A 4 9.40 4.08 2.16
C ILE A 4 8.48 3.00 1.63
N LEU A 5 8.31 1.93 2.41
CA LEU A 5 7.24 0.95 2.20
C LEU A 5 6.00 1.37 2.98
N THR A 6 4.87 1.54 2.32
CA THR A 6 3.57 1.70 2.96
C THR A 6 2.70 0.46 2.81
N ILE A 7 2.17 -0.07 3.92
CA ILE A 7 1.38 -1.32 3.96
C ILE A 7 -0.03 -0.98 4.45
N GLN A 8 -0.99 -0.85 3.53
CA GLN A 8 -2.35 -0.36 3.78
C GLN A 8 -3.32 -0.88 2.71
N ASP A 9 -4.63 -0.74 2.89
CA ASP A 9 -5.60 -1.05 1.83
C ASP A 9 -5.56 -0.02 0.69
N ILE A 10 -6.08 -0.40 -0.48
CA ILE A 10 -6.43 0.54 -1.54
C ILE A 10 -7.94 0.59 -1.75
N SER A 11 -8.54 1.69 -1.32
CA SER A 11 -9.94 2.02 -1.61
C SER A 11 -10.02 2.88 -2.87
N CYS A 12 -10.66 2.39 -3.94
CA CYS A 12 -10.72 3.10 -5.23
C CYS A 12 -11.40 4.48 -5.15
N VAL A 13 -12.30 4.67 -4.18
CA VAL A 13 -12.93 5.96 -3.84
C VAL A 13 -12.99 6.12 -2.31
N GLY A 14 -12.65 7.30 -1.81
CA GLY A 14 -12.75 7.59 -0.37
C GLY A 14 -11.65 8.46 0.23
N LYS A 15 -10.53 8.65 -0.48
CA LYS A 15 -9.37 9.42 0.02
C LYS A 15 -8.87 8.90 1.37
N CYS A 16 -8.54 7.63 1.43
CA CYS A 16 -7.92 6.99 2.59
C CYS A 16 -6.75 6.10 2.16
N SER A 17 -5.97 5.66 3.15
CA SER A 17 -4.99 4.60 2.99
C SER A 17 -3.98 4.87 1.86
N LEU A 18 -3.73 3.91 0.95
CA LEU A 18 -2.78 4.07 -0.14
C LEU A 18 -3.08 5.26 -1.07
N THR A 19 -4.35 5.61 -1.28
CA THR A 19 -4.71 6.76 -2.14
C THR A 19 -4.33 8.12 -1.54
N VAL A 20 -3.98 8.16 -0.25
CA VAL A 20 -3.49 9.36 0.45
C VAL A 20 -1.98 9.25 0.69
N ALA A 21 -1.51 8.11 1.18
CA ALA A 21 -0.09 7.91 1.50
C ALA A 21 0.81 8.04 0.26
N LEU A 22 0.44 7.36 -0.84
CA LEU A 22 1.23 7.34 -2.08
C LEU A 22 1.51 8.74 -2.65
N PRO A 23 0.51 9.61 -2.92
CA PRO A 23 0.76 10.93 -3.49
C PRO A 23 1.47 11.87 -2.52
N ILE A 24 1.20 11.81 -1.21
CA ILE A 24 1.86 12.69 -0.22
C ILE A 24 3.35 12.37 -0.12
N ILE A 25 3.70 11.09 0.07
CA ILE A 25 5.11 10.69 0.22
C ILE A 25 5.87 10.93 -1.09
N SER A 26 5.26 10.64 -2.24
CA SER A 26 5.85 10.95 -3.56
C SER A 26 6.09 12.44 -3.76
N ALA A 27 5.14 13.30 -3.34
CA ALA A 27 5.30 14.76 -3.42
C ALA A 27 6.44 15.29 -2.51
N LEU A 28 6.80 14.57 -1.45
CA LEU A 28 7.95 14.88 -0.60
C LEU A 28 9.31 14.43 -1.20
N GLY A 29 9.32 13.89 -2.43
CA GLY A 29 10.54 13.48 -3.12
C GLY A 29 11.12 12.15 -2.63
N VAL A 30 10.30 11.32 -1.97
CA VAL A 30 10.69 10.01 -1.46
C VAL A 30 10.03 8.92 -2.31
N GLU A 31 10.79 7.90 -2.69
CA GLU A 31 10.23 6.75 -3.41
C GLU A 31 9.23 6.04 -2.50
N THR A 32 8.01 5.87 -2.98
CA THR A 32 6.94 5.23 -2.20
C THR A 32 6.59 3.88 -2.81
N ALA A 33 7.05 2.80 -2.17
CA ALA A 33 6.61 1.46 -2.48
C ALA A 33 5.32 1.14 -1.72
N ILE A 34 4.42 0.39 -2.34
CA ILE A 34 3.13 0.02 -1.74
C ILE A 34 3.04 -1.50 -1.60
N LEU A 35 2.51 -1.96 -0.46
CA LEU A 35 2.05 -3.34 -0.27
C LEU A 35 0.58 -3.32 0.12
N PRO A 36 -0.34 -3.52 -0.84
CA PRO A 36 -1.77 -3.50 -0.58
C PRO A 36 -2.18 -4.66 0.33
N THR A 37 -2.94 -4.37 1.39
CA THR A 37 -3.54 -5.42 2.26
C THR A 37 -4.89 -5.91 1.75
N ALA A 38 -5.61 -5.05 1.03
CA ALA A 38 -6.89 -5.37 0.39
C ALA A 38 -7.18 -4.37 -0.74
N VAL A 39 -8.04 -4.76 -1.68
CA VAL A 39 -8.63 -3.86 -2.68
C VAL A 39 -10.11 -3.68 -2.37
N LEU A 40 -10.54 -2.42 -2.25
CA LEU A 40 -11.94 -2.05 -2.02
C LEU A 40 -12.46 -1.14 -3.14
N SER A 41 -13.72 -1.30 -3.55
CA SER A 41 -14.32 -0.38 -4.53
C SER A 41 -14.52 1.03 -3.97
N THR A 42 -14.77 1.13 -2.68
CA THR A 42 -14.96 2.37 -1.91
C THR A 42 -14.55 2.10 -0.46
N HIS A 43 -14.19 3.12 0.32
CA HIS A 43 -13.92 2.92 1.75
C HIS A 43 -15.18 2.43 2.50
N THR A 44 -15.00 1.84 3.69
CA THR A 44 -16.04 1.10 4.40
C THR A 44 -17.24 1.92 4.91
N MET A 45 -17.17 3.26 4.89
CA MET A 45 -18.33 4.12 5.19
C MET A 45 -19.37 4.17 4.04
N PHE A 46 -19.05 3.66 2.85
CA PHE A 46 -20.04 3.46 1.78
C PHE A 46 -20.79 2.14 1.99
N LYS A 47 -22.03 2.05 1.47
CA LYS A 47 -22.79 0.80 1.46
C LYS A 47 -22.40 -0.05 0.25
N ASN A 48 -22.46 -1.38 0.39
CA ASN A 48 -22.26 -2.34 -0.70
C ASN A 48 -20.90 -2.23 -1.41
N PHE A 49 -19.83 -1.88 -0.69
CA PHE A 49 -18.47 -1.93 -1.22
C PHE A 49 -18.08 -3.38 -1.54
N THR A 50 -17.20 -3.56 -2.54
CA THR A 50 -16.54 -4.84 -2.78
C THR A 50 -15.27 -4.90 -1.94
N PHE A 51 -14.89 -6.10 -1.50
CA PHE A 51 -13.68 -6.33 -0.72
C PHE A 51 -12.96 -7.54 -1.27
N HIS A 52 -11.67 -7.39 -1.56
CA HIS A 52 -10.78 -8.47 -1.91
C HIS A 52 -9.58 -8.45 -0.98
N ASP A 53 -9.46 -9.49 -0.17
CA ASP A 53 -8.34 -9.71 0.76
C ASP A 53 -7.08 -10.09 -0.03
N LEU A 54 -5.95 -9.45 0.28
CA LEU A 54 -4.65 -9.72 -0.34
C LEU A 54 -3.63 -10.30 0.66
N THR A 55 -4.09 -10.81 1.80
CA THR A 55 -3.23 -11.42 2.83
C THR A 55 -2.27 -12.45 2.25
N ASP A 56 -2.76 -13.31 1.34
CA ASP A 56 -1.96 -14.38 0.72
C ASP A 56 -0.90 -13.86 -0.27
N GLU A 57 -1.01 -12.62 -0.73
CA GLU A 57 -0.04 -11.97 -1.63
C GLU A 57 1.11 -11.28 -0.89
N ILE A 58 0.95 -10.98 0.41
CA ILE A 58 1.94 -10.24 1.22
C ILE A 58 3.29 -10.97 1.23
N VAL A 59 3.29 -12.27 1.55
CA VAL A 59 4.53 -13.05 1.68
C VAL A 59 5.20 -13.30 0.32
N PRO A 60 4.49 -13.71 -0.75
CA PRO A 60 5.07 -13.81 -2.09
C PRO A 60 5.75 -12.53 -2.56
N ILE A 61 5.08 -11.37 -2.42
CA ILE A 61 5.63 -10.07 -2.84
C ILE A 61 6.88 -9.73 -2.01
N ALA A 62 6.81 -9.88 -0.68
CA ALA A 62 7.95 -9.58 0.18
C ALA A 62 9.16 -10.50 -0.09
N ASN A 63 8.93 -11.78 -0.40
CA ASN A 63 9.99 -12.70 -0.77
C ASN A 63 10.65 -12.34 -2.11
N HIS A 64 9.85 -11.91 -3.09
CA HIS A 64 10.37 -11.39 -4.35
C HIS A 64 11.21 -10.12 -4.14
N TRP A 65 10.77 -9.19 -3.30
CA TRP A 65 11.59 -8.02 -2.96
C TRP A 65 12.92 -8.39 -2.31
N LYS A 66 12.92 -9.40 -1.43
CA LYS A 66 14.16 -9.94 -0.85
C LYS A 66 15.08 -10.56 -1.90
N SER A 67 14.55 -11.29 -2.90
CA SER A 67 15.39 -11.88 -3.96
C SER A 67 16.01 -10.82 -4.86
N GLU A 68 15.33 -9.70 -5.05
CA GLU A 68 15.82 -8.54 -5.82
C GLU A 68 16.73 -7.61 -4.99
N ASN A 69 17.01 -7.93 -3.73
CA ASN A 69 17.77 -7.08 -2.80
C ASN A 69 17.18 -5.67 -2.67
N ILE A 70 15.85 -5.58 -2.64
CA ILE A 70 15.11 -4.33 -2.44
C ILE A 70 14.97 -4.08 -0.93
N ASP A 71 15.63 -3.03 -0.46
CA ASP A 71 15.50 -2.54 0.92
C ASP A 71 14.68 -1.26 1.03
N PHE A 72 14.27 -0.94 2.26
CA PHE A 72 13.46 0.21 2.62
C PHE A 72 14.08 0.96 3.80
N ASP A 73 14.11 2.29 3.75
CA ASP A 73 14.60 3.14 4.84
C ASP A 73 13.56 3.31 5.96
N CYS A 74 12.28 3.03 5.68
CA CYS A 74 11.18 3.11 6.63
C CYS A 74 10.00 2.23 6.19
N ILE A 75 9.28 1.71 7.18
CA ILE A 75 8.02 0.99 7.01
C ILE A 75 6.92 1.79 7.70
N TYR A 76 5.86 2.10 6.96
CA TYR A 76 4.67 2.79 7.45
C TYR A 76 3.45 1.88 7.29
N THR A 77 2.84 1.47 8.40
CA THR A 77 1.64 0.63 8.42
C THR A 77 0.42 1.46 8.83
N GLY A 78 -0.72 1.22 8.19
CA GLY A 78 -2.02 1.83 8.53
C GLY A 78 -2.96 0.88 9.24
#